data_AF-A0A536CMZ1-F1
#
_entry.id   AF-A0A536CMZ1-F1
#
_cell.length_a   1.000
_cell.length_b   1.000
_cell.length_c   1.000
_cell.angle_alpha   90.00
_cell.angle_beta   90.00
_cell.angle_gamma   90.00
#
_symmetry.space_group_name_H-M   'P 1'
#
loop_
_entity.id
_entity.type
_entity.pdbx_description
1 polymer ?
#
loop_
_entity_poly.entity_id
_entity_poly.type
_entity_poly.pdbx_seq_one_letter_code
_entity_poly.pdbx_strand_id
1 'polypeptide(L)'
;MLAAAAVALNLVALPYDRTHPDLVIIVIYLWLAGALMNIPQVRMEHGVLSLNGVVSWAAVLTLNPLNATLVGTATVVMGWRRGLWRMYANVAVSCATNCVGAFVAIPLNPVLASPVSRLVVILTLIVCNLAFTSAGLWAGTGEPVTEVVRKTFTRPFFAAFGYLALAALLISYLLDGSVLGYVLASIVCVLALALTDTIAGRRVRTGLELELSDADRHLVHSRAVEGVVHNLR
;
A
#
# COMPACT_ATOMS: atom_id res chain seq x y z
N MET A 1 10.45 -0.06 -19.17
CA MET A 1 10.88 -1.46 -18.98
C MET A 1 9.89 -2.27 -18.14
N LEU A 2 9.58 -1.89 -16.90
CA LEU A 2 8.61 -2.63 -16.05
C LEU A 2 7.24 -2.85 -16.70
N ALA A 3 6.65 -1.81 -17.31
CA ALA A 3 5.36 -1.95 -18.00
C ALA A 3 5.43 -2.94 -19.18
N ALA A 4 6.51 -2.93 -19.95
CA ALA A 4 6.70 -3.88 -21.06
C ALA A 4 6.88 -5.32 -20.55
N ALA A 5 7.59 -5.51 -19.43
CA ALA A 5 7.73 -6.82 -18.79
C ALA A 5 6.38 -7.34 -18.26
N ALA A 6 5.56 -6.47 -17.65
CA ALA A 6 4.21 -6.83 -17.21
C ALA A 6 3.30 -7.21 -18.38
N VAL A 7 3.38 -6.49 -19.50
CA VAL A 7 2.66 -6.85 -20.73
C VAL A 7 3.12 -8.20 -21.26
N ALA A 8 4.44 -8.45 -21.33
CA ALA A 8 4.98 -9.73 -21.77
C ALA A 8 4.52 -10.90 -20.87
N LEU A 9 4.56 -10.72 -19.54
CA LEU A 9 4.06 -11.71 -18.59
C LEU A 9 2.56 -11.99 -18.77
N ASN A 10 1.73 -10.96 -18.99
CA ASN A 10 0.32 -11.14 -19.29
C ASN A 10 0.10 -11.89 -20.62
N LEU A 11 0.94 -11.67 -21.63
CA LEU A 11 0.86 -12.43 -22.88
C LEU A 11 1.18 -13.92 -22.68
N VAL A 12 2.13 -14.24 -21.78
CA VAL A 12 2.42 -15.62 -21.39
C VAL A 12 1.28 -16.24 -20.58
N ALA A 13 0.58 -15.45 -19.75
CA ALA A 13 -0.56 -15.89 -18.94
C ALA A 13 -1.88 -15.97 -19.71
N LEU A 14 -1.95 -15.43 -20.93
CA LEU A 14 -3.15 -15.39 -21.77
C LEU A 14 -3.89 -16.74 -21.97
N PRO A 15 -3.22 -17.90 -22.17
CA PRO A 15 -3.93 -19.18 -22.23
C PRO A 15 -4.59 -19.55 -20.90
N TYR A 16 -3.99 -19.17 -19.77
CA TYR A 16 -4.57 -19.37 -18.44
C TYR A 16 -5.80 -18.48 -18.24
N ASP A 17 -5.70 -17.19 -18.58
CA ASP A 17 -6.81 -16.23 -18.45
C ASP A 17 -8.06 -16.66 -19.24
N ARG A 18 -7.87 -17.27 -20.42
CA ARG A 18 -8.97 -17.78 -21.25
C ARG A 18 -9.69 -18.98 -20.63
N THR A 19 -8.99 -19.77 -19.81
CA THR A 19 -9.54 -20.98 -19.19
C THR A 19 -10.20 -20.72 -17.84
N HIS A 20 -9.92 -19.59 -17.21
CA HIS A 20 -10.41 -19.26 -15.86
C HIS A 20 -11.14 -17.91 -15.81
N PRO A 21 -12.13 -17.60 -16.68
CA PRO A 21 -12.68 -16.25 -16.78
C PRO A 21 -13.23 -15.72 -15.44
N ASP A 22 -12.79 -14.51 -15.05
CA ASP A 22 -13.30 -13.85 -13.84
C ASP A 22 -14.67 -13.21 -14.07
N LEU A 23 -15.43 -13.09 -12.97
CA LEU A 23 -16.64 -12.29 -12.95
C LEU A 23 -16.32 -10.80 -13.08
N VAL A 24 -16.83 -10.16 -14.13
CA VAL A 24 -16.63 -8.72 -14.42
C VAL A 24 -17.00 -7.84 -13.22
N ILE A 25 -18.05 -8.22 -12.46
CA ILE A 25 -18.50 -7.48 -11.28
C ILE A 25 -17.40 -7.45 -10.20
N ILE A 26 -16.69 -8.55 -9.99
CA ILE A 26 -15.58 -8.62 -9.01
C ILE A 26 -14.46 -7.67 -9.43
N VAL A 27 -14.11 -7.67 -10.72
CA VAL A 27 -13.05 -6.81 -11.27
C VAL A 27 -13.41 -5.34 -11.09
N ILE A 28 -14.63 -4.94 -11.46
CA ILE A 28 -15.11 -3.56 -11.31
C ILE A 28 -15.15 -3.14 -9.84
N TYR A 29 -15.65 -4.03 -8.96
CA TYR A 29 -15.71 -3.77 -7.52
C TYR A 29 -14.31 -3.50 -6.95
N LEU A 30 -13.33 -4.38 -7.24
CA LEU A 30 -11.96 -4.22 -6.76
C LEU A 30 -11.26 -3.00 -7.40
N TRP A 31 -11.55 -2.69 -8.65
CA TRP A 31 -11.01 -1.48 -9.29
C TRP A 31 -11.54 -0.20 -8.62
N LEU A 32 -12.85 -0.11 -8.36
CA LEU A 32 -13.47 1.02 -7.66
C LEU A 32 -13.01 1.11 -6.20
N ALA A 33 -12.96 -0.01 -5.49
CA ALA A 33 -12.46 -0.07 -4.12
C ALA A 33 -10.99 0.36 -4.06
N GLY A 34 -10.15 -0.04 -5.03
CA GLY A 34 -8.75 0.39 -5.13
C GLY A 34 -8.63 1.91 -5.32
N ALA A 35 -9.44 2.47 -6.22
CA ALA A 35 -9.51 3.92 -6.42
C ALA A 35 -9.90 4.67 -5.13
N LEU A 36 -10.90 4.18 -4.39
CA LEU A 36 -11.34 4.75 -3.11
C LEU A 36 -10.28 4.60 -2.01
N MET A 37 -9.64 3.44 -1.89
CA MET A 37 -8.58 3.18 -0.92
C MET A 37 -7.29 3.95 -1.23
N ASN A 38 -7.17 4.54 -2.42
CA ASN A 38 -6.06 5.42 -2.77
C ASN A 38 -6.27 6.88 -2.32
N ILE A 39 -7.48 7.25 -1.87
CA ILE A 39 -7.79 8.55 -1.28
C ILE A 39 -7.00 8.80 0.03
N PRO A 40 -7.10 7.93 1.05
CA PRO A 40 -6.33 8.07 2.28
C PRO A 40 -4.84 7.84 2.01
N GLN A 41 -4.02 8.86 2.25
CA GLN A 41 -2.59 8.80 2.00
C GLN A 41 -1.83 9.26 3.22
N VAL A 42 -1.08 8.34 3.83
CA VAL A 42 -0.20 8.68 4.94
C VAL A 42 1.15 9.06 4.36
N ARG A 43 1.49 10.34 4.45
CA ARG A 43 2.82 10.84 4.08
C ARG A 43 3.86 10.31 5.09
N MET A 44 4.95 9.79 4.56
CA MET A 44 6.17 9.46 5.29
C MET A 44 7.32 10.30 4.70
N GLU A 45 8.44 10.40 5.42
CA GLU A 45 9.58 11.25 5.02
C GLU A 45 10.09 10.95 3.60
N HIS A 46 10.08 9.69 3.18
CA HIS A 46 10.62 9.24 1.89
C HIS A 46 9.57 8.63 0.95
N GLY A 47 8.28 8.82 1.22
CA GLY A 47 7.23 8.22 0.41
C GLY A 47 5.83 8.37 0.97
N VAL A 48 4.87 7.69 0.36
CA VAL A 48 3.48 7.68 0.83
C VAL A 48 3.01 6.25 0.91
N LEU A 49 2.43 5.90 2.05
CA LEU A 49 1.70 4.67 2.21
C LEU A 49 0.24 4.91 1.83
N SER A 50 -0.25 4.14 0.86
CA SER A 50 -1.65 4.12 0.45
C SER A 50 -2.31 2.83 0.89
N LEU A 51 -3.61 2.90 1.23
CA LEU A 51 -4.40 1.72 1.56
C LEU A 51 -4.77 0.88 0.33
N ASN A 52 -4.46 1.35 -0.88
CA ASN A 52 -4.66 0.59 -2.11
C ASN A 52 -3.97 -0.79 -2.07
N GLY A 53 -2.90 -0.95 -1.28
CA GLY A 53 -2.26 -2.25 -1.06
C GLY A 53 -3.23 -3.35 -0.63
N VAL A 54 -4.25 -3.03 0.18
CA VAL A 54 -5.26 -4.01 0.62
C VAL A 54 -6.00 -4.61 -0.59
N VAL A 55 -6.49 -3.73 -1.46
CA VAL A 55 -7.35 -4.12 -2.58
C VAL A 55 -6.53 -4.73 -3.71
N SER A 56 -5.35 -4.16 -4.01
CA SER A 56 -4.44 -4.74 -5.00
C SER A 56 -4.00 -6.16 -4.64
N TRP A 57 -3.68 -6.43 -3.36
CA TRP A 57 -3.26 -7.77 -2.95
C TRP A 57 -4.42 -8.76 -2.92
N ALA A 58 -5.62 -8.31 -2.52
CA ALA A 58 -6.83 -9.12 -2.62
C ALA A 58 -7.13 -9.47 -4.08
N ALA A 59 -6.98 -8.52 -5.01
CA ALA A 59 -7.17 -8.74 -6.44
C ALA A 59 -6.21 -9.79 -7.00
N VAL A 60 -4.94 -9.76 -6.59
CA VAL A 60 -3.95 -10.77 -7.02
C VAL A 60 -4.30 -12.18 -6.55
N LEU A 61 -4.94 -12.32 -5.38
CA LEU A 61 -5.35 -13.62 -4.86
C LEU A 61 -6.67 -14.14 -5.43
N THR A 62 -7.48 -13.26 -6.03
CA THR A 62 -8.86 -13.59 -6.43
C THR A 62 -9.09 -13.55 -7.93
N LEU A 63 -8.33 -12.75 -8.66
CA LEU A 63 -8.48 -12.53 -10.09
C LEU A 63 -7.36 -13.19 -10.88
N ASN A 64 -7.63 -13.40 -12.16
CA ASN A 64 -6.60 -13.76 -13.12
C ASN A 64 -5.53 -12.68 -13.27
N PRO A 65 -4.33 -13.06 -13.73
CA PRO A 65 -3.22 -12.15 -14.03
C PRO A 65 -3.61 -10.88 -14.77
N LEU A 66 -4.34 -10.98 -15.89
CA LEU A 66 -4.74 -9.80 -16.65
C LEU A 66 -5.62 -8.86 -15.83
N ASN A 67 -6.66 -9.37 -15.16
CA ASN A 67 -7.57 -8.55 -14.38
C ASN A 67 -6.91 -7.98 -13.11
N ALA A 68 -6.04 -8.74 -12.45
CA ALA A 68 -5.24 -8.28 -11.33
C ALA A 68 -4.30 -7.12 -11.73
N THR A 69 -3.71 -7.18 -12.93
CA THR A 69 -2.90 -6.07 -13.45
C THR A 69 -3.73 -4.83 -13.78
N LEU A 70 -4.95 -5.00 -14.31
CA LEU A 70 -5.90 -3.92 -14.53
C LEU A 70 -6.31 -3.25 -13.22
N VAL A 71 -6.57 -4.00 -12.15
CA VAL A 71 -6.83 -3.42 -10.82
C VAL A 71 -5.64 -2.58 -10.33
N GLY A 72 -4.40 -2.96 -10.67
CA GLY A 72 -3.20 -2.16 -10.38
C GLY A 72 -3.23 -0.75 -10.99
N THR A 73 -3.96 -0.56 -12.10
CA THR A 73 -4.15 0.77 -12.71
C THR A 73 -5.06 1.69 -11.91
N ALA A 74 -5.86 1.18 -10.96
CA ALA A 74 -6.69 2.02 -10.09
C ALA A 74 -5.85 3.00 -9.24
N THR A 75 -4.54 2.73 -9.09
CA THR A 75 -3.58 3.63 -8.45
C THR A 75 -3.40 4.99 -9.16
N VAL A 76 -3.85 5.10 -10.41
CA VAL A 76 -3.86 6.33 -11.24
C VAL A 76 -4.65 7.47 -10.58
N VAL A 77 -5.78 7.17 -9.91
CA VAL A 77 -6.86 8.14 -9.62
C VAL A 77 -6.40 9.35 -8.78
N MET A 78 -5.44 9.15 -7.87
CA MET A 78 -4.88 10.24 -7.04
C MET A 78 -3.46 10.65 -7.47
N GLY A 79 -2.87 9.98 -8.46
CA GLY A 79 -1.51 10.23 -8.92
C GLY A 79 -1.33 11.60 -9.60
N TRP A 80 -2.38 12.14 -10.23
CA TRP A 80 -2.29 13.39 -10.97
C TRP A 80 -1.85 14.58 -10.10
N ARG A 81 -2.25 14.62 -8.82
CA ARG A 81 -1.84 15.69 -7.89
C ARG A 81 -0.33 15.74 -7.61
N ARG A 82 0.43 14.71 -8.01
CA ARG A 82 1.86 14.54 -7.67
C ARG A 82 2.80 14.69 -8.87
N GLY A 83 2.24 15.07 -10.03
CA GLY A 83 2.97 15.18 -11.30
C GLY A 83 2.87 13.90 -12.13
N LEU A 84 2.76 14.07 -13.45
CA LEU A 84 2.53 12.99 -14.42
C LEU A 84 3.61 11.90 -14.35
N TRP A 85 4.88 12.28 -14.19
CA TRP A 85 5.98 11.31 -14.12
C TRP A 85 5.84 10.34 -12.93
N ARG A 86 5.59 10.87 -11.73
CA ARG A 86 5.42 10.05 -10.51
C ARG A 86 4.15 9.19 -10.59
N MET A 87 3.12 9.70 -11.24
CA MET A 87 1.90 8.95 -11.52
C MET A 87 2.18 7.74 -12.41
N TYR A 88 2.79 7.93 -13.59
CA TYR A 88 3.11 6.81 -14.49
C TYR A 88 4.07 5.80 -13.86
N ALA A 89 5.07 6.27 -13.11
CA ALA A 89 5.98 5.39 -12.39
C ALA A 89 5.25 4.54 -11.34
N ASN A 90 4.37 5.14 -10.53
CA ASN A 90 3.60 4.43 -9.51
C ASN A 90 2.66 3.38 -10.11
N VAL A 91 2.02 3.72 -11.23
CA VAL A 91 1.13 2.81 -11.96
C VAL A 91 1.93 1.65 -12.55
N ALA A 92 3.07 1.92 -13.18
CA ALA A 92 3.94 0.88 -13.71
C ALA A 92 4.42 -0.08 -12.62
N VAL A 93 4.81 0.44 -11.44
CA VAL A 93 5.19 -0.38 -10.28
C VAL A 93 4.00 -1.20 -9.78
N SER A 94 2.83 -0.59 -9.58
CA SER A 94 1.65 -1.32 -9.07
C SER A 94 1.18 -2.41 -10.04
N CYS A 95 1.14 -2.14 -11.35
CA CYS A 95 0.78 -3.14 -12.35
C CYS A 95 1.81 -4.26 -12.42
N ALA A 96 3.11 -3.94 -12.38
CA ALA A 96 4.17 -4.96 -12.39
C ALA A 96 4.11 -5.85 -11.14
N THR A 97 3.94 -5.26 -9.96
CA THR A 97 3.80 -6.00 -8.70
C THR A 97 2.60 -6.94 -8.74
N ASN A 98 1.43 -6.44 -9.16
CA ASN A 98 0.23 -7.27 -9.28
C ASN A 98 0.40 -8.38 -10.32
N CYS A 99 1.05 -8.09 -11.45
CA CYS A 99 1.34 -9.08 -12.49
C CYS A 99 2.18 -10.24 -11.94
N VAL A 100 3.30 -9.92 -11.29
CA VAL A 100 4.21 -10.93 -10.74
C VAL A 100 3.51 -11.74 -9.65
N GLY A 101 2.78 -11.10 -8.74
CA GLY A 101 2.05 -11.82 -7.71
C GLY A 101 0.98 -12.76 -8.27
N ALA A 102 0.22 -12.31 -9.29
CA ALA A 102 -0.81 -13.15 -9.91
C ALA A 102 -0.19 -14.30 -10.71
N PHE A 103 0.96 -14.08 -11.35
CA PHE A 103 1.72 -15.14 -12.02
C PHE A 103 2.21 -16.20 -11.04
N VAL A 104 2.65 -15.81 -9.84
CA VAL A 104 3.02 -16.74 -8.77
C VAL A 104 1.80 -17.46 -8.17
N ALA A 105 0.61 -16.85 -8.24
CA ALA A 105 -0.63 -17.48 -7.83
C ALA A 105 -1.07 -18.62 -8.78
N ILE A 106 -0.71 -18.59 -10.08
CA ILE A 106 -1.07 -19.62 -11.07
C ILE A 106 -0.71 -21.04 -10.61
N PRO A 107 0.57 -21.39 -10.33
CA PRO A 107 0.93 -22.73 -9.90
C PRO A 107 0.34 -23.10 -8.54
N LEU A 108 -0.01 -22.11 -7.73
CA LEU A 108 -0.59 -22.29 -6.40
C LEU A 108 -2.12 -22.41 -6.44
N ASN A 109 -2.78 -22.09 -7.55
CA ASN A 109 -4.25 -22.06 -7.68
C ASN A 109 -4.94 -23.34 -7.18
N PRO A 110 -4.46 -24.56 -7.50
CA PRO A 110 -5.08 -25.80 -7.00
C PRO A 110 -5.11 -25.90 -5.46
N VAL A 111 -4.23 -25.16 -4.79
CA VAL A 111 -4.04 -25.17 -3.33
C VAL A 111 -4.31 -23.77 -2.76
N LEU A 112 -4.88 -22.82 -3.52
CA LEU A 112 -5.13 -21.46 -3.04
C LEU A 112 -6.22 -21.39 -1.97
N ALA A 113 -6.92 -22.50 -1.70
CA ALA A 113 -7.78 -22.65 -0.54
C ALA A 113 -7.00 -22.68 0.79
N SER A 114 -5.75 -23.15 0.77
CA SER A 114 -4.88 -23.18 1.94
C SER A 114 -4.43 -21.76 2.34
N PRO A 115 -4.43 -21.41 3.64
CA PRO A 115 -3.92 -20.11 4.08
C PRO A 115 -2.41 -19.94 3.79
N VAL A 116 -1.66 -21.04 3.73
CA VAL A 116 -0.20 -21.02 3.51
C VAL A 116 0.13 -20.55 2.09
N SER A 117 -0.59 -21.03 1.08
CA SER A 117 -0.34 -20.65 -0.32
C SER A 117 -0.65 -19.16 -0.55
N ARG A 118 -1.73 -18.64 0.06
CA ARG A 118 -2.06 -17.21 0.02
C ARG A 118 -1.01 -16.35 0.73
N LEU A 119 -0.47 -16.81 1.86
CA LEU A 119 0.62 -16.14 2.55
C LEU A 119 1.89 -16.07 1.71
N VAL A 120 2.21 -17.13 0.95
CA VAL A 120 3.36 -17.13 0.03
C VAL A 120 3.16 -16.07 -1.05
N VAL A 121 2.00 -16.01 -1.71
CA VAL A 121 1.70 -14.99 -2.73
C VAL A 121 1.81 -13.58 -2.16
N ILE A 122 1.26 -13.34 -0.96
CA ILE A 122 1.37 -12.04 -0.29
C ILE A 122 2.83 -11.71 0.02
N LEU A 123 3.60 -12.65 0.55
CA LEU A 123 5.01 -12.42 0.85
C LEU A 123 5.78 -12.05 -0.44
N THR A 124 5.47 -12.71 -1.55
CA THR A 124 6.00 -12.34 -2.87
C THR A 124 5.60 -10.92 -3.26
N LEU A 125 4.33 -10.54 -3.11
CA LEU A 125 3.87 -9.17 -3.40
C LEU A 125 4.59 -8.13 -2.55
N ILE A 126 4.80 -8.41 -1.27
CA ILE A 126 5.53 -7.53 -0.35
C ILE A 126 6.96 -7.37 -0.86
N VAL A 127 7.68 -8.47 -1.10
CA VAL A 127 9.07 -8.43 -1.57
C VAL A 127 9.18 -7.72 -2.92
N CYS A 128 8.30 -8.01 -3.89
CA CYS A 128 8.28 -7.35 -5.19
C CYS A 128 7.99 -5.86 -5.08
N ASN A 129 6.98 -5.48 -4.29
CA ASN A 129 6.64 -4.08 -4.07
C ASN A 129 7.85 -3.33 -3.49
N LEU A 130 8.47 -3.88 -2.45
CA LEU A 130 9.64 -3.30 -1.82
C LEU A 130 10.83 -3.19 -2.76
N ALA A 131 11.09 -4.23 -3.56
CA ALA A 131 12.17 -4.22 -4.54
C ALA A 131 11.94 -3.15 -5.62
N PHE A 132 10.74 -3.09 -6.20
CA PHE A 132 10.41 -2.12 -7.24
C PHE A 132 10.34 -0.69 -6.72
N THR A 133 9.80 -0.45 -5.52
CA THR A 133 9.80 0.89 -4.92
C THR A 133 11.21 1.34 -4.57
N SER A 134 12.05 0.45 -4.02
CA SER A 134 13.45 0.79 -3.69
C SER A 134 14.27 1.06 -4.93
N ALA A 135 14.10 0.27 -6.00
CA ALA A 135 14.75 0.49 -7.28
C ALA A 135 14.28 1.80 -7.94
N GLY A 136 12.98 2.12 -7.85
CA GLY A 136 12.43 3.38 -8.34
C GLY A 136 12.96 4.60 -7.57
N LEU A 137 13.10 4.50 -6.25
CA LEU A 137 13.71 5.54 -5.43
C LEU A 137 15.19 5.71 -5.76
N TRP A 138 15.96 4.62 -5.83
CA TRP A 138 17.37 4.63 -6.24
C TRP A 138 17.58 5.32 -7.59
N ALA A 139 16.76 4.99 -8.60
CA ALA A 139 16.84 5.61 -9.92
C ALA A 139 16.48 7.10 -9.92
N GLY A 140 15.65 7.55 -8.96
CA GLY A 140 15.19 8.93 -8.85
C GLY A 140 16.08 9.84 -7.99
N THR A 141 16.73 9.30 -6.96
CA THR A 141 17.53 10.08 -5.99
C THR A 141 19.03 9.84 -6.13
N GLY A 142 19.46 8.72 -6.71
CA GLY A 142 20.87 8.32 -6.77
C GLY A 142 21.46 7.82 -5.44
N GLU A 143 20.67 7.80 -4.35
CA GLU A 143 21.10 7.28 -3.05
C GLU A 143 21.24 5.75 -3.10
N PRO A 144 22.25 5.14 -2.45
CA PRO A 144 22.43 3.69 -2.44
C PRO A 144 21.22 2.98 -1.82
N VAL A 145 20.81 1.85 -2.42
CA VAL A 145 19.62 1.08 -2.03
C VAL A 145 19.63 0.73 -0.54
N THR A 146 20.81 0.43 0.03
CA THR A 146 20.97 0.10 1.45
C THR A 146 20.58 1.26 2.38
N GLU A 147 20.81 2.49 1.96
CA GLU A 147 20.46 3.69 2.73
C GLU A 147 18.96 4.00 2.63
N VAL A 148 18.38 3.85 1.43
CA VAL A 148 16.93 3.92 1.21
C VAL A 148 16.21 2.87 2.07
N VAL A 149 16.70 1.64 2.06
CA VAL A 149 16.19 0.53 2.89
C VAL A 149 16.28 0.92 4.37
N ARG A 150 17.46 1.30 4.86
CA ARG A 150 17.66 1.60 6.29
C ARG A 150 16.75 2.74 6.79
N LYS A 151 16.52 3.77 5.97
CA LYS A 151 15.64 4.90 6.30
C LYS A 151 14.15 4.53 6.23
N THR A 152 13.78 3.59 5.35
CA THR A 152 12.36 3.27 5.07
C THR A 152 11.83 2.12 5.92
N PHE A 153 12.64 1.08 6.18
CA PHE A 153 12.22 -0.14 6.87
C PHE A 153 12.25 0.01 8.38
N THR A 154 11.22 0.67 8.91
CA THR A 154 10.99 0.82 10.35
C THR A 154 10.01 -0.24 10.86
N ARG A 155 10.03 -0.55 12.17
CA ARG A 155 9.04 -1.46 12.80
C ARG A 155 7.57 -1.09 12.48
N PRO A 156 7.12 0.17 12.58
CA PRO A 156 5.75 0.53 12.22
C PRO A 156 5.44 0.32 10.74
N PHE A 157 6.45 0.40 9.86
CA PHE A 157 6.28 0.11 8.44
C PHE A 157 5.95 -1.38 8.20
N PHE A 158 6.68 -2.30 8.83
CA PHE A 158 6.33 -3.73 8.76
C PHE A 158 4.97 -4.05 9.39
N ALA A 159 4.61 -3.40 10.49
CA ALA A 159 3.28 -3.56 11.08
C ALA A 159 2.16 -3.13 10.12
N ALA A 160 2.36 -2.02 9.38
CA ALA A 160 1.41 -1.61 8.34
C ALA A 160 1.31 -2.64 7.21
N PHE A 161 2.43 -3.21 6.75
CA PHE A 161 2.41 -4.29 5.75
C PHE A 161 1.70 -5.55 6.25
N GLY A 162 1.92 -5.95 7.51
CA GLY A 162 1.19 -7.05 8.14
C GLY A 162 -0.31 -6.79 8.23
N TYR A 163 -0.71 -5.54 8.53
CA TYR A 163 -2.10 -5.13 8.52
C TYR A 163 -2.72 -5.22 7.12
N LEU A 164 -2.04 -4.67 6.11
CA LEU A 164 -2.48 -4.75 4.70
C LEU A 164 -2.63 -6.21 4.25
N ALA A 165 -1.70 -7.08 4.65
CA ALA A 165 -1.71 -8.51 4.34
C ALA A 165 -2.92 -9.20 4.95
N LEU A 166 -3.21 -8.94 6.23
CA LEU A 166 -4.34 -9.55 6.92
C LEU A 166 -5.68 -9.08 6.34
N ALA A 167 -5.81 -7.78 6.04
CA ALA A 167 -6.99 -7.25 5.38
C ALA A 167 -7.19 -7.82 3.98
N ALA A 168 -6.11 -7.94 3.19
CA ALA A 168 -6.16 -8.53 1.85
C ALA A 168 -6.55 -10.02 1.88
N LEU A 169 -6.02 -10.79 2.86
CA LEU A 169 -6.43 -12.17 3.09
C LEU A 169 -7.92 -12.27 3.41
N LEU A 170 -8.41 -11.42 4.32
CA LEU A 170 -9.82 -11.40 4.69
C LEU A 170 -10.71 -11.14 3.48
N ILE A 171 -10.41 -10.09 2.70
CA ILE A 171 -11.17 -9.78 1.48
C ILE A 171 -11.13 -10.96 0.52
N SER A 172 -9.97 -11.58 0.32
CA SER A 172 -9.83 -12.72 -0.58
C SER A 172 -10.63 -13.96 -0.12
N TYR A 173 -10.95 -14.11 1.17
CA TYR A 173 -11.83 -15.16 1.67
C TYR A 173 -13.32 -14.78 1.59
N LEU A 174 -13.63 -13.50 1.72
CA LEU A 174 -14.99 -12.99 1.73
C LEU A 174 -15.57 -12.79 0.32
N LEU A 175 -14.71 -12.54 -0.67
CA LEU A 175 -15.12 -12.24 -2.04
C LEU A 175 -15.44 -13.53 -2.81
N ASP A 176 -16.56 -14.15 -2.48
CA ASP A 176 -17.08 -15.38 -3.10
C ASP A 176 -18.02 -15.10 -4.30
N GLY A 177 -18.23 -13.82 -4.64
CA GLY A 177 -19.16 -13.38 -5.68
C GLY A 177 -20.60 -13.17 -5.20
N SER A 178 -20.91 -13.48 -3.94
CA SER A 178 -22.21 -13.21 -3.33
C SER A 178 -22.37 -11.74 -2.93
N VAL A 179 -23.61 -11.25 -2.85
CA VAL A 179 -23.91 -9.89 -2.38
C VAL A 179 -23.37 -9.67 -0.96
N LEU A 180 -23.49 -10.67 -0.09
CA LEU A 180 -23.00 -10.61 1.28
C LEU A 180 -21.47 -10.53 1.33
N GLY A 181 -20.77 -11.24 0.44
CA GLY A 181 -19.32 -11.16 0.28
C GLY A 181 -18.85 -9.75 -0.07
N TYR A 182 -19.52 -9.06 -1.01
CA TYR A 182 -19.22 -7.66 -1.33
C TYR A 182 -19.47 -6.72 -0.15
N VAL A 183 -20.57 -6.91 0.59
CA VAL A 183 -20.86 -6.09 1.78
C VAL A 183 -19.78 -6.30 2.84
N LEU A 184 -19.42 -7.53 3.16
CA LEU A 184 -18.38 -7.82 4.15
C LEU A 184 -17.01 -7.28 3.70
N ALA A 185 -16.64 -7.43 2.43
CA ALA A 185 -15.42 -6.85 1.89
C ALA A 185 -15.41 -5.31 2.03
N SER A 186 -16.55 -4.65 1.79
CA SER A 186 -16.67 -3.20 1.95
C SER A 186 -16.52 -2.77 3.42
N ILE A 187 -17.05 -3.55 4.37
CA ILE A 187 -16.88 -3.32 5.81
C ILE A 187 -15.39 -3.43 6.19
N VAL A 188 -14.67 -4.43 5.67
CA VAL A 188 -13.22 -4.56 5.90
C VAL A 188 -12.47 -3.35 5.35
N CYS A 189 -12.82 -2.88 4.16
CA CYS A 189 -12.26 -1.65 3.58
C CYS A 189 -12.52 -0.42 4.48
N VAL A 190 -13.74 -0.25 5.00
CA VAL A 190 -14.08 0.85 5.91
C VAL A 190 -13.32 0.73 7.23
N LEU A 191 -13.18 -0.47 7.79
CA LEU A 191 -12.40 -0.71 9.00
C LEU A 191 -10.92 -0.36 8.79
N ALA A 192 -10.38 -0.65 7.59
CA ALA A 192 -9.02 -0.28 7.21
C ALA A 192 -8.80 1.22 7.07
N LEU A 193 -9.81 1.94 6.57
CA LEU A 193 -9.81 3.40 6.60
C LEU A 193 -9.77 3.93 8.03
N ALA A 194 -10.71 3.48 8.88
CA ALA A 194 -10.82 3.93 10.25
C ALA A 194 -9.54 3.69 11.04
N LEU A 195 -8.94 2.50 10.91
CA LEU A 195 -7.70 2.17 11.59
C LEU A 195 -6.53 3.05 11.14
N THR A 196 -6.45 3.34 9.85
CA THR A 196 -5.41 4.24 9.31
C THR A 196 -5.56 5.67 9.82
N ASP A 197 -6.80 6.16 9.92
CA ASP A 197 -7.09 7.48 10.46
C ASP A 197 -6.72 7.59 11.95
N THR A 198 -7.00 6.56 12.74
CA THR A 198 -6.59 6.54 14.16
C THR A 198 -5.06 6.56 14.34
N ILE A 199 -4.31 5.89 13.47
CA ILE A 199 -2.84 5.90 13.51
C ILE A 199 -2.30 7.28 13.10
N ALA A 200 -2.85 7.88 12.04
CA ALA A 200 -2.47 9.21 11.59
C ALA A 200 -2.76 10.27 12.67
N GLY A 201 -3.95 10.22 13.29
CA GLY A 201 -4.34 11.12 14.37
C GLY A 201 -3.44 11.01 15.60
N ARG A 202 -3.03 9.79 15.99
CA ARG A 202 -2.07 9.60 17.09
C ARG A 202 -0.71 10.25 16.78
N ARG A 203 -0.20 10.12 15.55
CA ARG A 203 1.09 10.74 15.17
C ARG A 203 1.04 12.27 15.24
N VAL A 204 -0.03 12.89 14.75
CA VAL A 204 -0.20 14.35 14.81
C VAL A 204 -0.25 14.82 16.26
N ARG A 205 -0.99 14.10 17.11
CA ARG A 205 -1.08 14.42 18.54
C ARG A 205 0.28 14.34 19.25
N THR A 206 1.04 13.27 19.03
CA THR A 206 2.39 13.14 19.62
C THR A 206 3.35 14.21 19.12
N GLY A 207 3.25 14.61 17.84
CA GLY A 207 4.03 15.73 17.30
C GLY A 207 3.72 17.06 17.99
N LEU A 208 2.43 17.38 18.14
CA LEU A 208 1.99 18.59 18.84
C LEU A 208 2.38 18.57 20.33
N GLU A 209 2.32 17.42 20.98
CA GLU A 209 2.75 17.27 22.38
C GLU A 209 4.26 17.52 22.53
N LEU A 210 5.07 17.14 21.56
CA LEU A 210 6.51 17.41 21.54
C LEU A 210 6.81 18.90 21.28
N GLU A 211 6.11 19.52 20.32
CA GLU A 211 6.24 20.97 20.06
C GLU A 211 5.78 21.82 21.26
N LEU A 212 4.69 21.43 21.92
CA LEU A 212 4.22 22.07 23.15
C LEU A 212 5.22 21.93 24.29
N SER A 213 5.81 20.74 24.46
CA SER A 213 6.84 20.50 25.48
C SER A 213 8.09 21.36 25.25
N ASP A 214 8.51 21.52 23.99
CA ASP A 214 9.65 22.36 23.62
C ASP A 214 9.34 23.86 23.84
N ALA A 215 8.16 24.31 23.40
CA ALA A 215 7.69 25.67 23.64
C ALA A 215 7.59 26.00 25.14
N ASP A 216 7.07 25.09 25.95
CA ASP A 216 6.97 25.26 27.41
C ASP A 216 8.37 25.35 28.05
N ARG A 217 9.32 24.52 27.60
CA ARG A 217 10.72 24.58 28.04
C ARG A 217 11.37 25.92 27.74
N HIS A 218 11.12 26.47 26.54
CA HIS A 218 11.61 27.79 26.14
C HIS A 218 10.98 28.92 26.98
N LEU A 219 9.69 28.82 27.30
CA LEU A 219 9.01 29.80 28.17
C LEU A 219 9.54 29.77 29.61
N VAL A 220 9.83 28.59 30.16
CA VAL A 220 10.44 28.44 31.49
C VAL A 220 11.84 29.04 31.52
N HIS A 221 12.65 28.84 30.49
CA HIS A 221 13.96 29.50 30.39
C HIS A 221 13.85 31.02 30.25
N SER A 222 12.90 31.53 29.46
CA SER A 222 12.67 32.97 29.35
C SER A 222 12.27 33.60 30.69
N ARG A 223 11.36 32.98 31.44
CA ARG A 223 10.96 33.48 32.78
C ARG A 223 12.08 33.37 33.80
N ALA A 224 12.90 32.31 33.74
CA ALA A 224 14.05 32.18 34.63
C ALA A 224 15.09 33.29 34.38
N VAL A 225 15.33 33.63 33.11
CA VAL A 225 16.23 34.75 32.75
C VAL A 225 15.63 36.10 33.18
N GLU A 226 14.33 36.31 33.00
CA GLU A 226 13.64 37.55 33.40
C GLU A 226 13.65 37.73 34.94
N GLY A 227 13.46 36.66 35.70
CA GLY A 227 13.56 36.68 37.17
C GLY A 227 14.98 36.96 37.68
N VAL A 228 16.02 36.47 36.99
CA VAL A 228 17.42 36.77 37.32
C VAL A 228 17.75 38.24 37.02
N VAL A 229 17.24 38.80 35.93
CA VAL A 229 17.44 40.22 35.57
C VAL A 229 16.75 41.15 36.57
N HIS A 230 15.59 40.77 37.12
CA HIS A 230 14.91 41.57 38.14
C HIS A 230 15.54 41.51 39.54
N ASN A 231 16.27 40.44 39.87
CA ASN A 231 16.98 40.33 41.15
C ASN A 231 18.35 41.03 41.18
N LEU A 232 18.83 41.53 40.04
CA LEU A 232 20.11 42.24 39.90
C LEU A 232 19.96 43.77 39.83
N ARG A 233 18.74 44.29 39.98
CA ARG A 233 18.45 45.72 40.12
C ARG A 233 18.14 46.07 41.57
#